data_AF-A0A5K1BFR8-F1
#
_entry.id   AF-A0A5K1BFR8-F1
#
_cell.length_a   1.000
_cell.length_b   1.000
_cell.length_c   1.000
_cell.angle_alpha   90.00
_cell.angle_beta   90.00
_cell.angle_gamma   90.00
#
_symmetry.space_group_name_H-M   'P 1'
#
loop_
_entity.id
_entity.type
_entity.pdbx_description
1 polymer ?
#
loop_
_entity_poly.entity_id
_entity_poly.type
_entity_poly.pdbx_seq_one_letter_code
_entity_poly.pdbx_strand_id
1 'polypeptide(L)' 'VDPASGEPGEEGIEDEYQLEDLEVVPADYILKVGVSNFRNAWEGMGPDFERVDEYGLGVRESLAEAVNAVINILGMQPCE' A
#
# COMPACT_ATOMS: atom_id res chain seq x y z
N VAL A 1 -5.15 -33.36 -20.39
CA VAL A 1 -6.57 -33.69 -20.67
C VAL A 1 -6.72 -33.73 -22.18
N ASP A 2 -7.25 -34.80 -22.76
CA ASP A 2 -7.51 -34.86 -24.20
C ASP A 2 -8.61 -33.82 -24.55
N PRO A 3 -8.35 -32.86 -25.46
CA PRO A 3 -9.33 -31.85 -25.84
C PRO A 3 -10.61 -32.40 -26.49
N ALA A 4 -10.57 -33.62 -27.05
CA ALA A 4 -11.70 -34.22 -27.75
C ALA A 4 -12.60 -35.08 -26.85
N SER A 5 -12.03 -35.77 -25.86
CA SER A 5 -12.79 -36.64 -24.93
C SER A 5 -12.97 -36.03 -23.54
N GLY A 6 -12.16 -35.04 -23.17
CA GLY A 6 -12.13 -34.48 -21.81
C GLY A 6 -11.51 -35.41 -20.78
N GLU A 7 -10.94 -36.55 -21.20
CA GLU A 7 -10.33 -37.50 -20.28
C GLU A 7 -8.94 -37.01 -19.83
N PRO A 8 -8.64 -37.03 -18.52
CA PRO A 8 -7.31 -36.73 -18.03
C PRO A 8 -6.33 -37.84 -18.45
N GLY A 9 -5.07 -37.48 -18.67
CA GLY A 9 -4.02 -38.48 -18.89
C GLY A 9 -3.77 -39.29 -17.63
N GLU A 10 -3.24 -40.51 -17.77
CA GLU A 10 -3.06 -41.45 -16.66
C GLU A 10 -2.03 -40.97 -15.62
N GLU A 11 -1.06 -40.15 -16.03
CA GLU A 11 -0.04 -39.57 -15.15
C GLU A 11 0.16 -38.07 -15.40
N GLY A 12 0.30 -37.32 -14.31
CA GLY A 12 0.62 -35.89 -14.34
C GLY A 12 2.12 -35.64 -14.39
N ILE A 13 2.51 -34.44 -14.83
CA ILE A 13 3.89 -33.94 -14.79
C ILE A 13 3.91 -32.77 -13.81
N GLU A 14 4.90 -32.72 -12.93
CA GLU A 14 5.15 -31.54 -12.10
C GLU A 14 5.64 -30.39 -12.99
N ASP A 15 4.98 -29.24 -12.91
CA ASP A 15 5.30 -28.04 -13.67
C ASP A 15 5.15 -26.82 -12.77
N GLU A 16 5.92 -25.77 -13.05
CA GLU A 16 5.93 -24.53 -12.28
C GLU A 16 5.79 -23.33 -13.21
N TYR A 17 5.03 -22.33 -12.77
CA TYR A 17 4.87 -21.07 -13.49
C TYR A 17 5.49 -19.94 -12.68
N GLN A 18 6.42 -19.23 -13.30
CA GLN A 18 6.95 -18.01 -12.72
C GLN A 18 5.85 -16.95 -12.67
N LEU A 19 5.68 -16.34 -11.49
CA LEU A 19 4.76 -15.23 -11.26
C LEU A 19 5.54 -13.92 -11.18
N GLU A 20 4.78 -12.81 -11.21
CA GLU A 20 5.31 -11.48 -10.94
C GLU A 20 5.68 -11.32 -9.46
N ASP A 21 6.59 -10.38 -9.19
CA ASP A 21 6.93 -10.01 -7.83
C ASP A 21 5.75 -9.28 -7.18
N LEU A 22 5.45 -9.66 -5.93
CA LEU A 22 4.46 -8.99 -5.09
C LEU A 22 5.19 -8.14 -4.06
N GLU A 23 4.94 -6.84 -4.07
CA GLU A 23 5.42 -5.93 -3.04
C GLU A 23 4.37 -5.73 -1.95
N VAL A 24 4.84 -5.73 -0.70
CA VAL A 24 4.04 -5.32 0.46
C VAL A 24 4.63 -4.00 0.97
N VAL A 25 3.80 -2.98 1.04
CA VAL A 25 4.18 -1.59 1.33
C VAL A 25 3.47 -1.09 2.60
N PRO A 26 3.92 0.02 3.21
CA PRO A 26 3.28 0.57 4.41
C PRO A 26 1.77 0.81 4.26
N ALA A 27 1.33 1.20 3.07
CA ALA A 27 -0.08 1.42 2.75
C ALA A 27 -0.95 0.16 2.94
N ASP A 28 -0.39 -1.06 2.86
CA ASP A 28 -1.13 -2.30 3.07
C ASP A 28 -1.52 -2.55 4.54
N TYR A 29 -0.85 -1.85 5.46
CA TYR A 29 -1.09 -1.94 6.90
C TYR A 29 -2.00 -0.82 7.43
N ILE A 30 -2.40 0.13 6.58
CA ILE A 30 -3.13 1.34 6.98
C ILE A 30 -4.47 1.41 6.29
N LEU A 31 -5.54 1.56 7.07
CA LEU A 31 -6.88 1.83 6.54
C LEU A 31 -7.10 3.34 6.41
N LYS A 32 -7.52 3.79 5.23
CA LYS A 32 -7.94 5.18 4.99
C LYS A 32 -9.23 5.50 5.76
N VAL A 33 -9.18 6.52 6.61
CA VAL A 33 -10.34 7.02 7.37
C VAL A 33 -10.44 8.52 7.20
N GLY A 34 -11.64 9.01 6.89
CA GLY A 34 -11.91 10.45 6.84
C GLY A 34 -11.97 11.03 8.25
N VAL A 35 -11.20 12.10 8.48
CA VAL A 35 -11.20 12.84 9.76
C VAL A 35 -11.65 14.27 9.49
N SER A 36 -12.86 14.62 9.95
CA SER A 36 -13.48 15.92 9.67
C SER A 36 -12.88 17.07 10.50
N ASN A 37 -12.31 16.78 11.67
CA ASN A 37 -11.62 17.77 12.51
C ASN A 37 -10.28 17.18 12.97
N PHE A 38 -9.25 17.33 12.14
CA PHE A 38 -7.93 16.78 12.39
C PHE A 38 -7.33 17.27 13.71
N ARG A 39 -7.47 18.57 14.01
CA ARG A 39 -6.94 19.17 15.25
C ARG A 39 -7.53 18.52 16.50
N ASN A 40 -8.86 18.36 16.54
CA ASN A 40 -9.51 17.75 17.69
C ASN A 40 -9.13 16.27 17.86
N ALA A 41 -9.02 15.53 16.75
CA ALA A 41 -8.58 14.14 16.77
C ALA A 41 -7.12 14.01 17.27
N TRP A 42 -6.22 14.88 16.79
CA TRP A 42 -4.82 14.92 17.18
C TRP A 42 -4.65 15.23 18.68
N GLU A 43 -5.32 16.27 19.17
CA GLU A 43 -5.29 16.64 20.60
C GLU A 43 -5.89 15.54 21.49
N GLY A 44 -6.89 14.80 21.00
CA GLY A 44 -7.50 13.69 21.72
C GLY A 44 -6.59 12.45 21.88
N MET A 45 -5.59 12.26 21.01
CA MET A 45 -4.62 11.17 21.12
C MET A 45 -3.54 11.42 22.18
N GLY A 46 -3.23 12.69 22.45
CA GLY A 46 -2.17 13.08 23.38
C GLY A 46 -0.75 12.83 22.86
N PRO A 47 0.28 13.33 23.57
CA PRO A 47 1.66 13.35 23.07
C PRO A 47 2.51 12.13 23.46
N ASP A 48 1.96 11.17 24.22
CA ASP A 48 2.73 10.08 24.86
C ASP A 48 3.59 9.26 23.88
N PHE A 49 3.14 9.14 22.62
CA PHE A 49 3.83 8.44 21.54
C PHE A 49 4.13 9.32 20.32
N GLU A 50 4.11 10.64 20.48
CA GLU A 50 4.45 11.57 19.41
C GLU A 50 5.94 11.44 19.03
N ARG A 51 6.21 11.35 17.72
CA ARG A 51 7.55 11.26 17.15
C ARG A 51 7.64 12.18 15.94
N VAL A 52 8.80 12.82 15.79
CA VAL A 52 9.10 13.73 14.68
C VAL A 52 10.45 13.33 14.12
N ASP A 53 10.49 13.10 12.81
CA ASP A 53 11.68 12.71 12.05
C ASP A 53 11.71 13.47 10.71
N GLU A 54 12.91 13.58 10.14
CA GLU A 54 13.14 14.21 8.84
C GLU A 54 13.43 13.14 7.77
N TYR A 55 12.74 13.23 6.64
CA TYR A 55 12.89 12.28 5.54
C TYR A 55 13.12 12.99 4.20
N GLY A 56 13.99 12.40 3.38
CA GLY A 56 14.17 12.80 1.99
C GLY A 56 13.15 12.09 1.09
N LEU A 57 12.38 12.86 0.30
CA LEU A 57 11.39 12.32 -0.64
C LEU A 57 11.95 12.07 -2.04
N GLY A 58 13.27 12.18 -2.24
CA GLY A 58 13.91 12.20 -3.55
C GLY A 58 13.74 13.55 -4.27
N VAL A 59 14.15 13.60 -5.54
CA VAL A 59 13.98 14.79 -6.38
C VAL A 59 12.50 14.97 -6.70
N ARG A 60 11.95 16.14 -6.37
CA ARG A 60 10.57 16.54 -6.67
C ARG A 60 10.59 17.88 -7.37
N GLU A 61 9.74 18.04 -8.38
CA GLU A 61 9.68 19.24 -9.22
C GLU A 61 8.76 20.31 -8.64
N SER A 62 7.88 19.94 -7.70
CA SER A 62 6.96 20.86 -7.04
C SER A 62 6.49 20.38 -5.67
N LEU A 63 5.95 21.29 -4.87
CA LEU A 63 5.29 20.96 -3.61
C LEU A 63 4.08 20.03 -3.83
N ALA A 64 3.32 20.24 -4.91
CA ALA A 64 2.19 19.39 -5.25
C ALA A 64 2.63 17.94 -5.50
N GLU A 65 3.75 17.74 -6.19
CA GLU A 65 4.31 16.40 -6.39
C GLU A 65 4.79 15.78 -5.07
N ALA A 66 5.46 16.55 -4.22
CA ALA A 66 5.90 16.08 -2.91
C ALA A 66 4.72 15.64 -2.02
N VAL A 67 3.64 16.43 -1.99
CA VAL A 67 2.41 16.08 -1.25
C VAL A 67 1.79 14.79 -1.78
N ASN A 68 1.65 14.66 -3.09
CA ASN A 68 1.13 13.44 -3.72
C ASN A 68 2.01 12.22 -3.43
N ALA A 69 3.34 12.39 -3.41
CA ALA A 69 4.26 11.30 -3.07
C ALA A 69 4.03 10.80 -1.64
N VAL A 70 3.90 11.69 -0.65
CA VAL A 70 3.64 11.29 0.75
C VAL A 70 2.30 10.57 0.88
N ILE A 71 1.25 11.08 0.23
CA ILE A 71 -0.09 10.46 0.25
C ILE A 71 -0.03 9.02 -0.31
N ASN A 72 0.70 8.82 -1.41
CA ASN A 72 0.83 7.51 -2.04
C ASN A 72 1.69 6.52 -1.23
N ILE A 73 2.80 6.99 -0.65
CA ILE A 73 3.70 6.14 0.14
C ILE A 73 3.00 5.63 1.41
N LEU A 74 2.30 6.52 2.12
CA LEU A 74 1.63 6.16 3.37
C LEU A 74 0.26 5.52 3.14
N GLY A 75 -0.36 5.76 1.99
CA GLY A 75 -1.71 5.29 1.72
C GLY A 75 -2.77 5.88 2.66
N MET A 76 -2.52 7.05 3.25
CA MET A 76 -3.43 7.70 4.20
C MET A 76 -4.43 8.63 3.50
N GLN A 77 -5.52 8.95 4.20
CA GLN A 77 -6.49 9.93 3.74
C GLN A 77 -5.99 11.35 4.08
N PRO A 78 -5.76 12.22 3.08
CA PRO A 78 -5.49 13.63 3.36
C PRO A 78 -6.71 14.28 4.03
N CYS A 79 -6.44 15.07 5.06
CA CYS A 79 -7.43 15.87 5.79
C CYS A 79 -7.34 17.36 5.35
N GLU A 80 -8.34 18.15 5.74
CA GLU A 80 -8.46 19.59 5.42
C GLU A 80 -7.39 20.48 6.06
#